data_AF-A0A8H8RNZ7-F1
#
_entry.id   AF-A0A8H8RNZ7-F1
#
_cell.length_a   1.000
_cell.length_b   1.000
_cell.length_c   1.000
_cell.angle_alpha   90.00
_cell.angle_beta   90.00
_cell.angle_gamma   90.00
#
_symmetry.space_group_name_H-M   'P 1'
#
loop_
_entity.id
_entity.type
_entity.pdbx_description
1 polymer ?
#
loop_
_entity_poly.entity_id
_entity_poly.type
_entity_poly.pdbx_seq_one_letter_code
_entity_poly.pdbx_strand_id
1 'polypeptide(L)'
;MWEPDGSLLLDISVYSPSDSEHWFKYLTFEPDVASAMCGRHQHAEQSMLVKASNHHHGWNAGSRNSIPPATAIDRVFGQIMSEGPFPDEEQEGQWWQQLPLVPAVTGVLLRQQNRRRWKPAALAHMFARLPGLQEIHYEPWREWLDIHQLWTDQSLRLIFESLSSDRLRKLVLFENLDQTYPASYMNLGCDPVRIPSSYVSRAVANASLTLEHLSASFIVDAGHFFDARELSWKWPNLTWLALTSQLFVPQTRPMELDDMLRAAAGAAMKMPNLETMEIWNGEKGLAMLFRYQRAEPGQPAVITLRGTWVLTLGPLVIQAWDSVALRHRGQGHVVVKELLDGACIKSHGDAIRHLKISRPVIRPVSLRQI
;
A
#
# COMPACT_ATOMS: atom_id res chain seq x y z
N MET A 1 -26.43 22.46 -8.88
CA MET A 1 -26.23 21.00 -8.87
C MET A 1 -25.23 20.73 -9.99
N TRP A 2 -24.01 20.28 -9.68
CA TRP A 2 -23.04 19.91 -10.71
C TRP A 2 -23.51 18.57 -11.30
N GLU A 3 -23.84 18.54 -12.59
CA GLU A 3 -24.21 17.30 -13.28
C GLU A 3 -22.95 16.51 -13.65
N PRO A 4 -22.93 15.17 -13.45
CA PRO A 4 -21.75 14.35 -13.64
C PRO A 4 -21.58 13.98 -15.12
N ASP A 5 -20.87 14.81 -15.88
CA ASP A 5 -20.37 14.41 -17.21
C ASP A 5 -18.90 13.96 -17.07
N GLY A 6 -18.71 12.75 -16.51
CA GLY A 6 -17.40 12.10 -16.40
C GLY A 6 -16.96 11.72 -14.97
N SER A 7 -15.82 11.03 -14.89
CA SER A 7 -15.15 10.65 -13.64
C SER A 7 -14.28 11.80 -13.12
N LEU A 8 -14.67 12.45 -12.01
CA LEU A 8 -13.87 13.51 -11.39
C LEU A 8 -13.01 12.93 -10.26
N LEU A 9 -11.70 13.20 -10.31
CA LEU A 9 -10.75 12.83 -9.27
C LEU A 9 -10.43 14.04 -8.37
N LEU A 10 -10.59 13.86 -7.06
CA LEU A 10 -10.12 14.79 -6.04
C LEU A 10 -8.70 14.40 -5.61
N ASP A 11 -7.70 15.10 -6.14
CA ASP A 11 -6.29 14.95 -5.75
C ASP A 11 -5.91 16.01 -4.71
N ILE A 12 -5.56 15.57 -3.50
CA ILE A 12 -5.18 16.46 -2.40
C ILE A 12 -3.71 16.21 -2.05
N SER A 13 -2.92 17.27 -2.12
CA SER A 13 -1.53 17.28 -1.68
C SER A 13 -1.24 18.54 -0.87
N VAL A 14 -0.81 18.37 0.37
CA VAL A 14 -0.42 19.44 1.29
C VAL A 14 1.05 19.29 1.58
N TYR A 15 1.89 20.28 1.26
CA TYR A 15 3.33 20.15 1.50
C TYR A 15 3.99 21.51 1.72
N SER A 16 5.12 21.53 2.44
CA SER A 16 5.95 22.73 2.54
C SER A 16 7.09 22.68 1.53
N PRO A 17 7.33 23.74 0.72
CA PRO A 17 8.52 23.83 -0.11
C PRO A 17 9.83 23.69 0.70
N SER A 18 9.83 24.15 1.95
CA SER A 18 10.99 24.11 2.85
C SER A 18 11.37 22.70 3.33
N ASP A 19 10.50 21.69 3.21
CA ASP A 19 10.80 20.33 3.68
C ASP A 19 12.06 19.76 2.98
N SER A 20 12.25 20.15 1.72
CA SER A 20 13.38 19.73 0.88
C SER A 20 14.67 20.53 1.11
N GLU A 21 14.63 21.60 1.91
CA GLU A 21 15.79 22.47 2.18
C GLU A 21 16.67 21.93 3.33
N HIS A 22 16.12 21.05 4.15
CA HIS A 22 16.71 20.55 5.40
C HIS A 22 17.06 19.05 5.33
N TRP A 23 16.39 18.24 6.16
CA TRP A 23 16.66 16.81 6.36
C TRP A 23 16.18 15.94 5.19
N PHE A 24 15.18 16.38 4.43
CA PHE A 24 14.48 15.56 3.46
C PHE A 24 14.68 16.04 2.02
N LYS A 25 15.94 16.29 1.63
CA LYS A 25 16.29 16.79 0.29
C LYS A 25 15.81 15.91 -0.86
N TYR A 26 15.51 14.63 -0.63
CA TYR A 26 15.00 13.71 -1.64
C TYR A 26 13.52 13.95 -1.97
N LEU A 27 12.78 14.67 -1.11
CA LEU A 27 11.37 14.98 -1.36
C LEU A 27 11.25 15.96 -2.53
N THR A 28 10.48 15.56 -3.53
CA THR A 28 10.10 16.40 -4.67
C THR A 28 8.59 16.60 -4.68
N PHE A 29 8.11 17.52 -5.51
CA PHE A 29 6.70 17.64 -5.81
C PHE A 29 6.53 17.64 -7.32
N GLU A 30 5.86 16.62 -7.84
CA GLU A 30 5.65 16.41 -9.26
C GLU A 30 4.16 16.14 -9.53
N PRO A 31 3.64 16.61 -10.67
CA PRO A 31 2.29 16.29 -11.09
C PRO A 31 2.15 14.78 -11.38
N ASP A 32 0.95 14.25 -11.14
CA ASP A 32 0.63 12.85 -11.43
C ASP A 32 0.32 12.67 -12.93
N VAL A 33 1.36 12.61 -13.76
CA VAL A 33 1.22 12.47 -15.22
C VAL A 33 1.19 10.99 -15.60
N ALA A 34 0.25 10.61 -16.47
CA ALA A 34 0.17 9.26 -17.02
C ALA A 34 1.48 8.88 -17.73
N SER A 35 1.97 7.68 -17.43
CA SER A 35 3.24 7.10 -17.92
C SER A 35 3.46 7.26 -19.44
N ALA A 36 2.38 7.34 -20.24
CA ALA A 36 2.43 7.49 -21.70
C ALA A 36 3.01 8.83 -22.20
N MET A 37 3.06 9.88 -21.38
CA MET A 37 3.75 11.14 -21.74
C MET A 37 5.22 11.17 -21.31
N CYS A 38 5.68 10.20 -20.52
CA CYS A 38 7.08 10.11 -20.11
C CYS A 38 7.87 9.31 -21.17
N GLY A 39 8.17 9.98 -22.29
CA GLY A 39 9.22 9.51 -23.19
C GLY A 39 10.51 9.26 -22.42
N ARG A 40 11.11 8.09 -22.66
CA ARG A 40 12.49 7.68 -22.36
C ARG A 40 13.31 8.59 -21.43
N HIS A 41 13.72 8.05 -20.28
CA HIS A 41 15.05 8.25 -19.71
C HIS A 41 15.58 9.68 -19.46
N GLN A 42 14.79 10.76 -19.53
CA GLN A 42 15.35 12.12 -19.50
C GLN A 42 15.11 12.97 -18.26
N HIS A 43 14.43 12.46 -17.21
CA HIS A 43 14.23 13.27 -15.99
C HIS A 43 14.69 12.64 -14.66
N ALA A 44 15.24 11.43 -14.67
CA ALA A 44 15.92 10.89 -13.48
C ALA A 44 17.32 11.49 -13.25
N GLU A 45 17.94 12.09 -14.28
CA GLU A 45 19.31 12.63 -14.18
C GLU A 45 19.37 14.14 -13.88
N GLN A 46 18.26 14.88 -13.95
CA GLN A 46 18.31 16.36 -13.84
C GLN A 46 18.04 16.93 -12.42
N SER A 47 17.67 16.10 -11.44
CA SER A 47 17.47 16.54 -10.03
C SER A 47 18.63 16.14 -9.09
N MET A 48 19.53 15.27 -9.55
CA MET A 48 20.74 14.86 -8.83
C MET A 48 21.96 15.76 -9.13
N LEU A 49 21.80 16.77 -10.00
CA LEU A 49 22.85 17.75 -10.30
C LEU A 49 23.08 18.68 -9.09
N VAL A 50 23.99 18.22 -8.23
CA VAL A 50 24.73 18.99 -7.22
C VAL A 50 23.84 19.65 -6.16
N LYS A 51 23.15 18.84 -5.34
CA LYS A 51 22.69 19.34 -4.03
C LYS A 51 23.91 19.49 -3.13
N ALA A 52 24.29 20.74 -2.87
CA ALA A 52 25.39 21.14 -1.99
C ALA A 52 25.41 20.32 -0.69
N SER A 53 26.62 20.01 -0.21
CA SER A 53 26.83 19.47 1.12
C SER A 53 26.12 20.37 2.14
N ASN A 54 25.30 19.76 3.00
CA ASN A 54 24.66 20.43 4.11
C ASN A 54 24.93 19.58 5.35
N HIS A 55 26.13 19.75 5.90
CA HIS A 55 26.58 18.98 7.06
C HIS A 55 25.67 19.18 8.28
N HIS A 56 25.00 20.34 8.40
CA HIS A 56 24.10 20.64 9.51
C HIS A 56 22.85 19.75 9.51
N HIS A 57 22.42 19.27 8.34
CA HIS A 57 21.26 18.39 8.18
C HIS A 57 21.66 17.00 7.66
N GLY A 58 22.92 16.60 7.86
CA GLY A 58 23.37 15.25 7.55
C GLY A 58 23.65 14.95 6.09
N TRP A 59 23.74 15.94 5.19
CA TRP A 59 23.99 15.70 3.77
C TRP A 59 25.45 15.94 3.39
N ASN A 60 26.09 14.95 2.78
CA ASN A 60 27.44 15.05 2.23
C ASN A 60 27.47 14.50 0.80
N ALA A 61 27.97 15.30 -0.15
CA ALA A 61 28.06 14.93 -1.57
C ALA A 61 26.77 14.28 -2.14
N GLY A 62 25.60 14.85 -1.81
CA GLY A 62 24.30 14.33 -2.25
C GLY A 62 23.80 13.07 -1.54
N SER A 63 24.57 12.51 -0.60
CA SER A 63 24.18 11.35 0.22
C SER A 63 23.82 11.76 1.65
N ARG A 64 22.84 11.09 2.25
CA ARG A 64 22.48 11.28 3.66
C ARG A 64 23.42 10.44 4.56
N ASN A 65 24.19 11.11 5.39
CA ASN A 65 25.17 10.53 6.31
C ASN A 65 24.67 10.44 7.76
N SER A 66 23.57 11.10 8.12
CA SER A 66 22.95 10.98 9.44
C SER A 66 21.44 10.83 9.35
N ILE A 67 20.89 10.10 10.32
CA ILE A 67 19.45 9.85 10.42
C ILE A 67 18.80 11.14 10.98
N PRO A 68 17.69 11.64 10.40
CA PRO A 68 17.00 12.81 10.94
C PRO A 68 16.48 12.56 12.36
N PRO A 69 16.53 13.54 13.26
CA PRO A 69 15.95 13.39 14.60
C PRO A 69 14.42 13.19 14.53
N ALA A 70 13.84 12.50 15.52
CA ALA A 70 12.40 12.23 15.59
C ALA A 70 11.54 13.49 15.37
N THR A 71 11.91 14.62 15.99
CA THR A 71 11.19 15.89 15.83
C THR A 71 11.18 16.42 14.39
N ALA A 72 12.21 16.15 13.60
CA ALA A 72 12.23 16.52 12.18
C ALA A 72 11.32 15.61 11.35
N ILE A 73 11.28 14.31 11.67
CA ILE A 73 10.43 13.32 11.02
C ILE A 73 8.96 13.63 11.32
N ASP A 74 8.60 13.84 12.59
CA ASP A 74 7.23 14.17 13.02
C ASP A 74 6.73 15.48 12.41
N ARG A 75 7.62 16.47 12.23
CA ARG A 75 7.26 17.74 11.59
C ARG A 75 6.78 17.55 10.15
N VAL A 76 7.36 16.61 9.40
CA VAL A 76 7.08 16.42 7.96
C VAL A 76 6.05 15.32 7.70
N PHE A 77 6.14 14.22 8.43
CA PHE A 77 5.31 13.02 8.22
C PHE A 77 4.27 12.80 9.33
N GLY A 78 4.17 13.74 10.27
CA GLY A 78 3.15 13.74 11.31
C GLY A 78 1.74 13.91 10.75
N GLN A 79 0.76 13.83 11.64
CA GLN A 79 -0.64 13.94 11.29
C GLN A 79 -1.02 15.39 10.92
N ILE A 80 -1.93 15.54 9.97
CA ILE A 80 -2.55 16.82 9.60
C ILE A 80 -3.47 17.26 10.73
N MET A 81 -3.45 18.56 11.05
CA MET A 81 -4.36 19.16 12.01
C MET A 81 -4.22 18.63 13.45
N SER A 82 -3.04 18.12 13.85
CA SER A 82 -2.81 17.67 15.23
C SER A 82 -2.98 18.79 16.27
N GLU A 83 -2.67 20.04 15.92
CA GLU A 83 -2.75 21.21 16.82
C GLU A 83 -3.92 22.16 16.50
N GLY A 84 -4.81 21.82 15.57
CA GLY A 84 -5.91 22.70 15.15
C GLY A 84 -6.32 22.47 13.69
N PRO A 85 -7.30 23.21 13.12
CA PRO A 85 -7.88 24.44 13.65
C PRO A 85 -9.03 24.21 14.65
N PHE A 86 -9.46 22.98 14.86
CA PHE A 86 -10.57 22.64 15.75
C PHE A 86 -10.04 22.29 17.15
N PRO A 87 -10.73 22.71 18.22
CA PRO A 87 -10.31 22.41 19.60
C PRO A 87 -10.63 20.98 20.02
N ASP A 88 -11.59 20.31 19.35
CA ASP A 88 -11.95 18.91 19.58
C ASP A 88 -12.50 18.26 18.29
N GLU A 89 -12.63 16.92 18.32
CA GLU A 89 -13.14 16.13 17.19
C GLU A 89 -14.63 16.38 16.90
N GLU A 90 -15.42 16.79 17.90
CA GLU A 90 -16.86 17.03 17.72
C GLU A 90 -17.08 18.25 16.82
N GLN A 91 -16.36 19.34 17.08
CA GLN A 91 -16.43 20.56 16.29
C GLN A 91 -15.86 20.38 14.89
N GLU A 92 -14.78 19.61 14.76
CA GLU A 92 -14.27 19.18 13.45
C GLU A 92 -15.38 18.43 12.67
N GLY A 93 -16.02 17.46 13.31
CA GLY A 93 -17.13 16.69 12.71
C GLY A 93 -18.33 17.55 12.32
N GLN A 94 -18.74 18.50 13.17
CA GLN A 94 -19.81 19.45 12.88
C GLN A 94 -19.47 20.32 11.67
N TRP A 95 -18.22 20.79 11.55
CA TRP A 95 -17.76 21.54 10.39
C TRP A 95 -17.85 20.71 9.11
N TRP A 96 -17.37 19.46 9.13
CA TRP A 96 -17.49 18.55 7.98
C TRP A 96 -18.95 18.31 7.56
N GLN A 97 -19.87 18.20 8.52
CA GLN A 97 -21.29 17.99 8.25
C GLN A 97 -21.96 19.17 7.53
N GLN A 98 -21.43 20.39 7.71
CA GLN A 98 -21.91 21.58 7.01
C GLN A 98 -21.50 21.63 5.54
N LEU A 99 -20.48 20.86 5.13
CA LEU A 99 -20.05 20.81 3.74
C LEU A 99 -21.10 20.11 2.87
N PRO A 100 -21.35 20.62 1.64
CA PRO A 100 -22.32 20.02 0.73
C PRO A 100 -21.85 18.62 0.28
N LEU A 101 -22.82 17.77 -0.06
CA LEU A 101 -22.51 16.52 -0.75
C LEU A 101 -22.01 16.84 -2.17
N VAL A 102 -20.99 16.11 -2.62
CA VAL A 102 -20.38 16.28 -3.94
C VAL A 102 -20.44 14.97 -4.72
N PRO A 103 -21.58 14.64 -5.36
CA PRO A 103 -21.74 13.40 -6.12
C PRO A 103 -20.83 13.30 -7.35
N ALA A 104 -20.35 14.43 -7.87
CA ALA A 104 -19.49 14.49 -9.04
C ALA A 104 -18.11 13.84 -8.81
N VAL A 105 -17.61 13.83 -7.57
CA VAL A 105 -16.32 13.21 -7.24
C VAL A 105 -16.48 11.70 -7.19
N THR A 106 -15.79 11.01 -8.10
CA THR A 106 -15.81 9.54 -8.21
C THR A 106 -14.53 8.89 -7.72
N GLY A 107 -13.46 9.65 -7.52
CA GLY A 107 -12.23 9.13 -6.95
C GLY A 107 -11.50 10.12 -6.07
N VAL A 108 -10.75 9.61 -5.10
CA VAL A 108 -9.90 10.40 -4.20
C VAL A 108 -8.46 9.90 -4.27
N LEU A 109 -7.51 10.82 -4.46
CA LEU A 109 -6.08 10.56 -4.43
C LEU A 109 -5.44 11.33 -3.27
N LEU A 110 -4.86 10.58 -2.34
CA LEU A 110 -4.08 11.07 -1.21
C LEU A 110 -2.69 10.44 -1.31
N ARG A 111 -1.80 11.12 -2.03
CA ARG A 111 -0.51 10.56 -2.47
C ARG A 111 0.62 10.82 -1.47
N GLN A 112 1.75 10.14 -1.62
CA GLN A 112 2.97 10.35 -0.82
C GLN A 112 3.46 11.81 -0.82
N GLN A 113 3.14 12.59 -1.85
CA GLN A 113 3.47 14.02 -1.93
C GLN A 113 2.83 14.84 -0.82
N ASN A 114 1.73 14.36 -0.23
CA ASN A 114 1.12 14.97 0.94
C ASN A 114 2.04 14.93 2.17
N ARG A 115 2.97 13.96 2.24
CA ARG A 115 3.96 13.71 3.33
C ARG A 115 3.33 13.43 4.70
N ARG A 116 2.39 14.26 5.12
CA ARG A 116 1.62 14.15 6.34
C ARG A 116 0.53 13.09 6.23
N ARG A 117 0.12 12.59 7.38
CA ARG A 117 -0.95 11.60 7.54
C ARG A 117 -2.27 12.30 7.78
N TRP A 118 -3.33 11.91 7.09
CA TRP A 118 -4.66 12.43 7.41
C TRP A 118 -5.15 11.80 8.71
N LYS A 119 -5.83 12.60 9.54
CA LYS A 119 -6.60 12.05 10.65
C LYS A 119 -7.61 11.04 10.09
N PRO A 120 -7.64 9.81 10.63
CA PRO A 120 -8.65 8.84 10.26
C PRO A 120 -10.09 9.42 10.30
N ALA A 121 -10.47 10.12 11.37
CA ALA A 121 -11.80 10.74 11.48
C ALA A 121 -12.09 11.74 10.34
N ALA A 122 -11.11 12.57 9.96
CA ALA A 122 -11.25 13.51 8.85
C ALA A 122 -11.48 12.78 7.51
N LEU A 123 -10.80 11.65 7.27
CA LEU A 123 -11.04 10.82 6.08
C LEU A 123 -12.46 10.26 6.06
N ALA A 124 -12.96 9.75 7.19
CA ALA A 124 -14.32 9.24 7.31
C ALA A 124 -15.35 10.34 6.95
N HIS A 125 -15.17 11.53 7.50
CA HIS A 125 -16.03 12.67 7.24
C HIS A 125 -15.97 13.12 5.77
N MET A 126 -14.76 13.20 5.20
CA MET A 126 -14.57 13.54 3.80
C MET A 126 -15.27 12.53 2.88
N PHE A 127 -15.04 11.22 3.06
CA PHE A 127 -15.67 10.19 2.23
C PHE A 127 -17.20 10.20 2.35
N ALA A 128 -17.74 10.49 3.54
CA ALA A 128 -19.17 10.64 3.76
C ALA A 128 -19.80 11.86 3.03
N ARG A 129 -19.01 12.77 2.46
CA ARG A 129 -19.48 13.87 1.59
C ARG A 129 -19.40 13.54 0.10
N LEU A 130 -18.85 12.38 -0.28
CA LEU A 130 -18.61 11.99 -1.67
C LEU A 130 -19.48 10.77 -2.05
N PRO A 131 -20.81 10.91 -2.21
CA PRO A 131 -21.69 9.77 -2.45
C PRO A 131 -21.43 9.06 -3.80
N GLY A 132 -20.70 9.70 -4.73
CA GLY A 132 -20.30 9.12 -6.02
C GLY A 132 -18.99 8.33 -5.98
N LEU A 133 -18.35 8.19 -4.81
CA LEU A 133 -17.00 7.63 -4.66
C LEU A 133 -16.93 6.15 -5.08
N GLN A 134 -16.04 5.88 -6.03
CA GLN A 134 -15.77 4.57 -6.62
C GLN A 134 -14.32 4.13 -6.46
N GLU A 135 -13.38 5.09 -6.34
CA GLU A 135 -11.96 4.79 -6.20
C GLU A 135 -11.31 5.55 -5.05
N ILE A 136 -10.51 4.86 -4.24
CA ILE A 136 -9.68 5.48 -3.20
C ILE A 136 -8.23 5.04 -3.40
N HIS A 137 -7.34 6.02 -3.51
CA HIS A 137 -5.90 5.84 -3.38
C HIS A 137 -5.42 6.58 -2.14
N TYR A 138 -4.93 5.84 -1.15
CA TYR A 138 -4.43 6.39 0.09
C TYR A 138 -3.03 5.89 0.39
N GLU A 139 -2.09 6.83 0.45
CA GLU A 139 -0.66 6.56 0.62
C GLU A 139 -0.15 7.27 1.89
N PRO A 140 -0.53 6.81 3.10
CA PRO A 140 -0.02 7.40 4.34
C PRO A 140 1.46 7.08 4.55
N TRP A 141 2.09 7.82 5.46
CA TRP A 141 3.33 7.40 6.11
C TRP A 141 3.02 6.53 7.33
N ARG A 142 3.99 5.69 7.72
CA ARG A 142 3.96 4.91 8.95
C ARG A 142 3.86 5.80 10.18
N GLU A 143 3.07 5.37 11.16
CA GLU A 143 3.16 5.87 12.54
C GLU A 143 4.34 5.22 13.27
N TRP A 144 5.20 6.04 13.89
CA TRP A 144 6.48 5.57 14.42
C TRP A 144 6.38 5.05 15.85
N LEU A 145 5.56 5.68 16.69
CA LEU A 145 5.41 5.23 18.08
C LEU A 145 4.36 4.13 18.17
N ASP A 146 4.69 3.02 18.83
CA ASP A 146 3.82 1.84 18.89
C ASP A 146 2.46 2.15 19.54
N ILE A 147 2.45 3.01 20.57
CA ILE A 147 1.22 3.47 21.22
C ILE A 147 0.34 4.30 20.29
N HIS A 148 0.93 5.15 19.45
CA HIS A 148 0.17 5.92 18.46
C HIS A 148 -0.28 5.04 17.29
N GLN A 149 0.51 4.03 16.92
CA GLN A 149 0.13 3.07 15.90
C GLN A 149 -1.11 2.31 16.33
N LEU A 150 -1.20 1.91 17.61
CA LEU A 150 -2.37 1.25 18.16
C LEU A 150 -3.64 2.10 18.00
N TRP A 151 -3.59 3.39 18.36
CA TRP A 151 -4.73 4.30 18.20
C TRP A 151 -5.07 4.54 16.73
N THR A 152 -4.05 4.74 15.90
CA THR A 152 -4.22 4.94 14.46
C THR A 152 -4.89 3.73 13.81
N ASP A 153 -4.44 2.51 14.15
CA ASP A 153 -5.02 1.25 13.65
C ASP A 153 -6.47 1.06 14.11
N GLN A 154 -6.80 1.44 15.35
CA GLN A 154 -8.18 1.41 15.84
C GLN A 154 -9.08 2.32 15.01
N SER A 155 -8.63 3.54 14.68
CA SER A 155 -9.42 4.45 13.86
C SER A 155 -9.46 4.04 12.38
N LEU A 156 -8.35 3.51 11.82
CA LEU A 156 -8.31 2.97 10.46
C LEU A 156 -9.27 1.80 10.27
N ARG A 157 -9.37 0.91 11.27
CA ARG A 157 -10.35 -0.16 11.30
C ARG A 157 -11.77 0.37 11.09
N LEU A 158 -12.19 1.39 11.83
CA LEU A 158 -13.54 1.96 11.75
C LEU A 158 -13.83 2.53 10.35
N ILE A 159 -12.84 3.18 9.73
CA ILE A 159 -12.98 3.71 8.36
C ILE A 159 -13.16 2.58 7.38
N PHE A 160 -12.28 1.59 7.39
CA PHE A 160 -12.34 0.50 6.43
C PHE A 160 -13.62 -0.32 6.61
N GLU A 161 -14.10 -0.52 7.84
CA GLU A 161 -15.43 -1.10 8.09
C GLU A 161 -16.54 -0.27 7.40
N SER A 162 -16.47 1.06 7.47
CA SER A 162 -17.43 1.98 6.81
C SER A 162 -17.33 2.02 5.28
N LEU A 163 -16.21 1.59 4.69
CA LEU A 163 -16.03 1.53 3.23
C LEU A 163 -16.73 0.34 2.58
N SER A 164 -17.38 -0.52 3.37
CA SER A 164 -18.16 -1.66 2.87
C SER A 164 -19.43 -1.17 2.16
N SER A 165 -19.26 -0.61 0.96
CA SER A 165 -20.29 -0.01 0.12
C SER A 165 -20.40 -0.76 -1.21
N ASP A 166 -21.58 -0.73 -1.82
CA ASP A 166 -21.86 -1.28 -3.14
C ASP A 166 -21.29 -0.44 -4.30
N ARG A 167 -20.81 0.79 -4.04
CA ARG A 167 -20.29 1.71 -5.06
C ARG A 167 -18.77 1.69 -5.20
N LEU A 168 -18.04 1.46 -4.11
CA LEU A 168 -16.59 1.41 -4.15
C LEU A 168 -16.15 0.21 -5.01
N ARG A 169 -15.30 0.46 -6.00
CA ARG A 169 -14.78 -0.55 -6.92
C ARG A 169 -13.28 -0.77 -6.77
N LYS A 170 -12.55 0.26 -6.33
CA LYS A 170 -11.09 0.20 -6.23
C LYS A 170 -10.57 0.83 -4.96
N LEU A 171 -9.71 0.08 -4.27
CA LEU A 171 -9.02 0.53 -3.08
C LEU A 171 -7.53 0.24 -3.21
N VAL A 172 -6.71 1.27 -3.13
CA VAL A 172 -5.25 1.17 -3.14
C VAL A 172 -4.72 1.84 -1.89
N LEU A 173 -4.18 1.05 -0.98
CA LEU A 173 -3.58 1.48 0.27
C LEU A 173 -2.07 1.19 0.24
N PHE A 174 -1.26 2.19 0.58
CA PHE A 174 0.18 2.04 0.65
C PHE A 174 0.75 2.81 1.84
N GLU A 175 1.04 2.12 2.94
CA GLU A 175 1.73 2.74 4.08
C GLU A 175 3.24 2.77 3.81
N ASN A 176 3.78 3.96 3.60
CA ASN A 176 5.19 4.13 3.30
C ASN A 176 6.02 4.27 4.57
N LEU A 177 7.28 3.85 4.49
CA LEU A 177 8.24 3.91 5.58
C LEU A 177 9.65 4.12 5.03
N ASP A 178 10.55 4.64 5.85
CA ASP A 178 12.00 4.61 5.63
C ASP A 178 12.59 3.69 6.70
N GLN A 179 13.34 2.66 6.29
CA GLN A 179 13.92 1.64 7.18
C GLN A 179 14.92 2.21 8.19
N THR A 180 15.43 3.43 7.96
CA THR A 180 16.38 4.09 8.86
C THR A 180 15.71 4.93 9.95
N TYR A 181 14.46 5.35 9.77
CA TYR A 181 13.76 6.22 10.72
C TYR A 181 13.46 5.60 12.08
N PRO A 182 13.15 4.29 12.22
CA PRO A 182 12.94 3.68 13.53
C PRO A 182 14.11 3.88 14.50
N ALA A 183 15.34 3.99 14.00
CA ALA A 183 16.52 4.24 14.84
C ALA A 183 16.43 5.58 15.60
N SER A 184 15.73 6.57 15.07
CA SER A 184 15.48 7.85 15.75
C SER A 184 14.46 7.77 16.89
N TYR A 185 13.73 6.66 16.98
CA TYR A 185 12.66 6.43 17.97
C TYR A 185 12.95 5.23 18.89
N MET A 186 14.13 4.61 18.79
CA MET A 186 14.44 3.35 19.51
C MET A 186 14.26 3.44 21.03
N ASN A 187 14.47 4.61 21.63
CA ASN A 187 14.29 4.86 23.07
C ASN A 187 12.90 5.40 23.44
N LEU A 188 11.97 5.48 22.47
CA LEU A 188 10.63 6.06 22.62
C LEU A 188 9.50 5.02 22.48
N GLY A 189 9.83 3.74 22.28
CA GLY A 189 8.84 2.69 22.03
C GLY A 189 8.40 2.67 20.56
N CYS A 190 9.34 2.36 19.68
CA CYS A 190 9.12 2.14 18.26
C CYS A 190 9.75 0.81 17.88
N ASP A 191 8.93 -0.13 17.42
CA ASP A 191 9.43 -1.36 16.83
C ASP A 191 10.17 -1.06 15.52
N PRO A 192 11.30 -1.71 15.20
CA PRO A 192 11.99 -1.52 13.93
C PRO A 192 11.11 -1.81 12.72
N VAL A 193 10.22 -2.79 12.85
CA VAL A 193 9.32 -3.24 11.79
C VAL A 193 7.88 -2.90 12.16
N ARG A 194 7.14 -2.33 11.21
CA ARG A 194 5.70 -2.09 11.35
C ARG A 194 4.98 -3.43 11.44
N ILE A 195 4.30 -3.70 12.56
CA ILE A 195 3.46 -4.90 12.77
C ILE A 195 2.00 -4.57 12.39
N PRO A 196 1.45 -5.10 11.28
CA PRO A 196 0.08 -4.82 10.86
C PRO A 196 -0.96 -5.40 11.84
N SER A 197 -1.98 -4.60 12.15
CA SER A 197 -3.10 -5.03 12.98
C SER A 197 -3.99 -6.05 12.28
N SER A 198 -4.33 -7.14 12.98
CA SER A 198 -5.28 -8.14 12.47
C SER A 198 -6.69 -7.56 12.31
N TYR A 199 -7.08 -6.59 13.14
CA TYR A 199 -8.36 -5.91 13.04
C TYR A 199 -8.45 -5.03 11.79
N VAL A 200 -7.38 -4.29 11.47
CA VAL A 200 -7.30 -3.49 10.23
C VAL A 200 -7.34 -4.40 9.00
N SER A 201 -6.56 -5.50 9.04
CA SER A 201 -6.53 -6.50 7.96
C SER A 201 -7.91 -7.12 7.72
N ARG A 202 -8.65 -7.47 8.77
CA ARG A 202 -10.03 -7.96 8.69
C ARG A 202 -10.99 -6.91 8.16
N ALA A 203 -10.85 -5.66 8.58
CA ALA A 203 -11.71 -4.56 8.09
C ALA A 203 -11.54 -4.34 6.59
N VAL A 204 -10.29 -4.33 6.10
CA VAL A 204 -9.99 -4.25 4.65
C VAL A 204 -10.50 -5.49 3.90
N ALA A 205 -10.37 -6.69 4.48
CA ALA A 205 -10.92 -7.91 3.89
C ALA A 205 -12.44 -7.85 3.74
N ASN A 206 -13.16 -7.34 4.73
CA ASN A 206 -14.61 -7.15 4.66
C ASN A 206 -14.99 -6.08 3.63
N ALA A 207 -14.30 -4.93 3.64
CA ALA A 207 -14.52 -3.86 2.66
C ALA A 207 -14.26 -4.33 1.21
N SER A 208 -13.40 -5.33 1.03
CA SER A 208 -13.01 -5.82 -0.28
C SER A 208 -14.05 -6.68 -1.00
N LEU A 209 -15.10 -7.13 -0.30
CA LEU A 209 -16.09 -8.08 -0.84
C LEU A 209 -16.82 -7.55 -2.09
N THR A 210 -16.98 -6.24 -2.22
CA THR A 210 -17.65 -5.59 -3.38
C THR A 210 -16.69 -5.03 -4.42
N LEU A 211 -15.38 -5.00 -4.10
CA LEU A 211 -14.36 -4.39 -4.93
C LEU A 211 -14.04 -5.23 -6.17
N GLU A 212 -13.57 -4.55 -7.20
CA GLU A 212 -12.96 -5.13 -8.39
C GLU A 212 -11.44 -5.16 -8.29
N HIS A 213 -10.86 -4.21 -7.54
CA HIS A 213 -9.43 -3.99 -7.43
C HIS A 213 -9.04 -3.66 -5.99
N LEU A 214 -8.12 -4.44 -5.41
CA LEU A 214 -7.55 -4.16 -4.10
C LEU A 214 -6.02 -4.24 -4.13
N SER A 215 -5.36 -3.18 -3.67
CA SER A 215 -3.98 -3.22 -3.17
C SER A 215 -3.95 -2.76 -1.73
N ALA A 216 -3.30 -3.50 -0.84
CA ALA A 216 -2.99 -3.04 0.51
C ALA A 216 -1.57 -3.45 0.89
N SER A 217 -0.66 -2.47 0.85
CA SER A 217 0.78 -2.67 1.09
C SER A 217 1.20 -2.02 2.41
N PHE A 218 1.89 -2.81 3.23
CA PHE A 218 2.46 -2.51 4.55
C PHE A 218 1.47 -2.14 5.67
N ILE A 219 0.26 -1.69 5.31
CA ILE A 219 -0.85 -1.41 6.23
C ILE A 219 -1.62 -2.66 6.67
N VAL A 220 -1.58 -3.71 5.85
CA VAL A 220 -2.31 -4.98 6.02
C VAL A 220 -1.35 -6.13 5.81
N ASP A 221 -1.51 -7.20 6.59
CA ASP A 221 -0.80 -8.46 6.38
C ASP A 221 -1.73 -9.48 5.70
N ALA A 222 -1.22 -10.17 4.67
CA ALA A 222 -1.99 -11.15 3.92
C ALA A 222 -2.44 -12.34 4.78
N GLY A 223 -1.65 -12.77 5.77
CA GLY A 223 -2.04 -13.81 6.71
C GLY A 223 -3.30 -13.42 7.48
N HIS A 224 -3.26 -12.27 8.16
CA HIS A 224 -4.43 -11.75 8.87
C HIS A 224 -5.63 -11.51 7.94
N PHE A 225 -5.41 -11.04 6.71
CA PHE A 225 -6.47 -10.82 5.73
C PHE A 225 -7.20 -12.13 5.37
N PHE A 226 -6.45 -13.21 5.10
CA PHE A 226 -7.05 -14.49 4.71
C PHE A 226 -7.60 -15.29 5.89
N ASP A 227 -6.99 -15.18 7.07
CA ASP A 227 -7.46 -15.82 8.31
C ASP A 227 -8.79 -15.23 8.79
N ALA A 228 -9.05 -13.96 8.49
CA ALA A 228 -10.29 -13.29 8.83
C ALA A 228 -11.52 -13.76 8.04
N ARG A 229 -11.32 -14.56 6.98
CA ARG A 229 -12.38 -14.99 6.04
C ARG A 229 -13.49 -15.77 6.75
N GLU A 230 -14.73 -15.34 6.56
CA GLU A 230 -15.91 -16.11 6.98
C GLU A 230 -16.45 -17.01 5.86
N LEU A 231 -17.19 -18.07 6.23
CA LEU A 231 -17.73 -19.04 5.27
C LEU A 231 -18.68 -18.42 4.23
N SER A 232 -19.39 -17.34 4.62
CA SER A 232 -20.32 -16.59 3.77
C SER A 232 -19.63 -15.66 2.77
N TRP A 233 -18.36 -15.31 3.01
CA TRP A 233 -17.65 -14.31 2.23
C TRP A 233 -17.36 -14.81 0.81
N LYS A 234 -17.63 -13.93 -0.15
CA LYS A 234 -17.41 -14.12 -1.58
C LYS A 234 -16.96 -12.79 -2.18
N TRP A 235 -16.07 -12.86 -3.15
CA TRP A 235 -15.60 -11.72 -3.91
C TRP A 235 -16.04 -11.87 -5.37
N PRO A 236 -17.32 -11.61 -5.68
CA PRO A 236 -17.84 -11.84 -7.02
C PRO A 236 -17.17 -10.96 -8.08
N ASN A 237 -16.67 -9.79 -7.72
CA ASN A 237 -16.18 -8.78 -8.68
C ASN A 237 -14.66 -8.66 -8.72
N LEU A 238 -13.95 -9.19 -7.71
CA LEU A 238 -12.52 -8.95 -7.55
C LEU A 238 -11.73 -9.62 -8.69
N THR A 239 -11.05 -8.81 -9.48
CA THR A 239 -10.21 -9.24 -10.61
C THR A 239 -8.74 -9.19 -10.26
N TRP A 240 -8.34 -8.26 -9.38
CA TRP A 240 -6.96 -8.05 -9.00
C TRP A 240 -6.82 -7.82 -7.49
N LEU A 241 -5.89 -8.56 -6.88
CA LEU A 241 -5.54 -8.45 -5.46
C LEU A 241 -4.02 -8.37 -5.30
N ALA A 242 -3.52 -7.35 -4.62
CA ALA A 242 -2.14 -7.27 -4.17
C ALA A 242 -2.06 -6.99 -2.66
N LEU A 243 -1.35 -7.84 -1.93
CA LEU A 243 -1.16 -7.71 -0.48
C LEU A 243 0.31 -7.87 -0.13
N THR A 244 0.73 -7.27 0.99
CA THR A 244 2.03 -7.57 1.59
C THR A 244 1.91 -8.64 2.67
N SER A 245 2.97 -9.41 2.91
CA SER A 245 3.05 -10.23 4.14
C SER A 245 4.46 -10.25 4.73
N GLN A 246 4.54 -10.13 6.05
CA GLN A 246 5.77 -10.25 6.81
C GLN A 246 6.38 -11.66 6.73
N LEU A 247 5.60 -12.67 6.34
CA LEU A 247 6.07 -14.05 6.16
C LEU A 247 6.98 -14.22 4.95
N PHE A 248 7.03 -13.27 4.01
CA PHE A 248 7.95 -13.29 2.88
C PHE A 248 9.35 -12.80 3.29
N VAL A 249 10.01 -13.56 4.15
CA VAL A 249 11.43 -13.42 4.52
C VAL A 249 12.09 -14.82 4.60
N PRO A 250 13.40 -14.95 4.34
CA PRO A 250 14.08 -16.26 4.33
C PRO A 250 14.00 -17.04 5.66
N GLN A 251 13.83 -16.33 6.78
CA GLN A 251 13.84 -16.89 8.13
C GLN A 251 12.48 -17.44 8.57
N THR A 252 11.41 -17.20 7.80
CA THR A 252 10.07 -17.66 8.13
C THR A 252 10.01 -19.18 8.19
N ARG A 253 9.25 -19.71 9.15
CA ARG A 253 9.01 -21.15 9.23
C ARG A 253 8.19 -21.60 8.02
N PRO A 254 8.64 -22.61 7.25
CA PRO A 254 7.94 -23.02 6.02
C PRO A 254 6.45 -23.32 6.23
N MET A 255 6.09 -23.88 7.38
CA MET A 255 4.69 -24.18 7.73
C MET A 255 3.80 -22.94 7.80
N GLU A 256 4.27 -21.83 8.38
CA GLU A 256 3.47 -20.60 8.49
C GLU A 256 3.22 -19.98 7.11
N LEU A 257 4.25 -19.95 6.27
CA LEU A 257 4.15 -19.46 4.90
C LEU A 257 3.20 -20.34 4.07
N ASP A 258 3.34 -21.66 4.17
CA ASP A 258 2.48 -22.62 3.46
C ASP A 258 1.02 -22.49 3.92
N ASP A 259 0.76 -22.33 5.23
CA ASP A 259 -0.58 -22.16 5.76
C ASP A 259 -1.23 -20.86 5.24
N MET A 260 -0.49 -19.74 5.21
CA MET A 260 -0.96 -18.49 4.63
C MET A 260 -1.24 -18.62 3.12
N LEU A 261 -0.37 -19.28 2.36
CA LEU A 261 -0.59 -19.52 0.92
C LEU A 261 -1.79 -20.45 0.65
N ARG A 262 -2.07 -21.41 1.55
CA ARG A 262 -3.28 -22.24 1.49
C ARG A 262 -4.54 -21.46 1.84
N ALA A 263 -4.46 -20.58 2.83
CA ALA A 263 -5.54 -19.66 3.17
C ALA A 263 -5.89 -18.75 1.99
N ALA A 264 -4.87 -18.20 1.32
CA ALA A 264 -4.98 -17.43 0.08
C ALA A 264 -5.66 -18.22 -1.04
N ALA A 265 -5.23 -19.47 -1.29
CA ALA A 265 -5.88 -20.35 -2.27
C ALA A 265 -7.36 -20.60 -1.93
N GLY A 266 -7.67 -20.87 -0.66
CA GLY A 266 -9.06 -21.01 -0.20
C GLY A 266 -9.90 -19.75 -0.43
N ALA A 267 -9.28 -18.56 -0.41
CA ALA A 267 -9.97 -17.30 -0.66
C ALA A 267 -10.21 -17.15 -2.16
N ALA A 268 -9.19 -17.42 -2.98
CA ALA A 268 -9.27 -17.43 -4.44
C ALA A 268 -10.39 -18.35 -4.97
N MET A 269 -10.66 -19.49 -4.32
CA MET A 269 -11.80 -20.38 -4.65
C MET A 269 -13.17 -19.68 -4.59
N LYS A 270 -13.28 -18.56 -3.86
CA LYS A 270 -14.48 -17.72 -3.70
C LYS A 270 -14.40 -16.43 -4.52
N MET A 271 -13.43 -16.30 -5.43
CA MET A 271 -13.20 -15.14 -6.29
C MET A 271 -13.34 -15.54 -7.78
N PRO A 272 -14.56 -15.78 -8.30
CA PRO A 272 -14.75 -16.38 -9.63
C PRO A 272 -14.18 -15.57 -10.81
N ASN A 273 -13.99 -14.26 -10.61
CA ASN A 273 -13.47 -13.33 -11.61
C ASN A 273 -12.00 -12.94 -11.38
N LEU A 274 -11.32 -13.57 -10.42
CA LEU A 274 -9.93 -13.27 -10.12
C LEU A 274 -9.02 -13.59 -11.31
N GLU A 275 -8.35 -12.57 -11.82
CA GLU A 275 -7.35 -12.66 -12.88
C GLU A 275 -5.95 -12.78 -12.30
N THR A 276 -5.65 -12.03 -11.23
CA THR A 276 -4.32 -12.00 -10.64
C THR A 276 -4.37 -11.78 -9.13
N MET A 277 -3.62 -12.59 -8.40
CA MET A 277 -3.35 -12.40 -6.97
C MET A 277 -1.84 -12.32 -6.76
N GLU A 278 -1.39 -11.27 -6.09
CA GLU A 278 0.00 -10.97 -5.80
C GLU A 278 0.19 -10.83 -4.29
N ILE A 279 1.03 -11.65 -3.71
CA ILE A 279 1.46 -11.48 -2.31
C ILE A 279 2.96 -11.28 -2.33
N TRP A 280 3.41 -10.17 -1.75
CA TRP A 280 4.80 -9.77 -1.87
C TRP A 280 5.34 -9.15 -0.59
N ASN A 281 6.66 -9.01 -0.51
CA ASN A 281 7.30 -8.15 0.46
C ASN A 281 8.61 -7.64 -0.12
N GLY A 282 9.11 -6.53 0.42
CA GLY A 282 10.32 -5.89 -0.07
C GLY A 282 10.96 -5.01 0.99
N GLU A 283 12.24 -5.20 1.20
CA GLU A 283 13.12 -4.32 1.97
C GLU A 283 14.53 -4.34 1.37
N LYS A 284 15.48 -3.58 1.93
CA LYS A 284 16.83 -3.52 1.37
C LYS A 284 17.47 -4.91 1.35
N GLY A 285 17.87 -5.38 0.17
CA GLY A 285 18.47 -6.69 -0.06
C GLY A 285 17.50 -7.86 -0.17
N LEU A 286 16.22 -7.68 0.20
CA LEU A 286 15.24 -8.75 0.29
C LEU A 286 13.96 -8.39 -0.45
N ALA A 287 13.58 -9.23 -1.41
CA ALA A 287 12.30 -9.09 -2.09
C ALA A 287 11.77 -10.47 -2.48
N MET A 288 10.47 -10.68 -2.33
CA MET A 288 9.81 -11.89 -2.82
C MET A 288 8.38 -11.59 -3.25
N LEU A 289 7.97 -12.23 -4.33
CA LEU A 289 6.64 -12.20 -4.90
C LEU A 289 6.17 -13.63 -5.13
N PHE A 290 5.00 -13.94 -4.58
CA PHE A 290 4.12 -15.00 -5.07
C PHE A 290 3.05 -14.35 -5.94
N ARG A 291 2.93 -14.77 -7.20
CA ARG A 291 1.86 -14.34 -8.09
C ARG A 291 1.12 -15.53 -8.65
N TYR A 292 -0.19 -15.55 -8.50
CA TYR A 292 -1.09 -16.38 -9.31
C TYR A 292 -1.66 -15.54 -10.45
N GLN A 293 -1.59 -16.04 -11.68
CA GLN A 293 -2.25 -15.48 -12.85
C GLN A 293 -3.18 -16.52 -13.45
N ARG A 294 -4.46 -16.15 -13.57
CA ARG A 294 -5.44 -16.93 -14.28
C ARG A 294 -5.05 -17.03 -15.75
N ALA A 295 -5.23 -18.21 -16.31
CA ALA A 295 -5.01 -18.45 -17.72
C ALA A 295 -6.20 -18.03 -18.57
N GLU A 296 -5.91 -17.74 -19.83
CA GLU A 296 -6.93 -17.75 -20.87
C GLU A 296 -7.53 -19.16 -21.03
N PRO A 297 -8.77 -19.28 -21.55
CA PRO A 297 -9.43 -20.57 -21.73
C PRO A 297 -8.55 -21.57 -22.48
N GLY A 298 -8.31 -22.74 -21.88
CA GLY A 298 -7.52 -23.82 -22.48
C GLY A 298 -6.02 -23.78 -22.17
N GLN A 299 -5.53 -22.80 -21.42
CA GLN A 299 -4.13 -22.73 -20.94
C GLN A 299 -4.05 -23.03 -19.43
N PRO A 300 -2.88 -23.49 -18.92
CA PRO A 300 -2.65 -23.64 -17.48
C PRO A 300 -2.42 -22.28 -16.82
N ALA A 301 -2.93 -22.11 -15.60
CA ALA A 301 -2.65 -20.91 -14.79
C ALA A 301 -1.14 -20.82 -14.49
N VAL A 302 -0.63 -19.61 -14.27
CA VAL A 302 0.80 -19.39 -13.99
C VAL A 302 0.96 -18.97 -12.54
N ILE A 303 1.78 -19.70 -11.79
CA ILE A 303 2.30 -19.26 -10.50
C ILE A 303 3.73 -18.78 -10.71
N THR A 304 4.00 -17.51 -10.47
CA THR A 304 5.35 -16.94 -10.53
C THR A 304 5.88 -16.73 -9.12
N LEU A 305 7.07 -17.28 -8.85
CA LEU A 305 7.86 -17.03 -7.66
C LEU A 305 9.08 -16.22 -8.07
N ARG A 306 9.10 -14.93 -7.73
CA ARG A 306 10.16 -14.01 -8.14
C ARG A 306 10.73 -13.32 -6.92
N GLY A 307 12.03 -13.44 -6.68
CA GLY A 307 12.63 -12.85 -5.47
C GLY A 307 14.13 -13.04 -5.33
N THR A 308 14.71 -12.59 -4.22
CA THR A 308 16.16 -12.61 -3.96
C THR A 308 16.65 -13.90 -3.28
N TRP A 309 15.75 -14.84 -3.02
CA TRP A 309 16.05 -16.20 -2.57
C TRP A 309 15.15 -17.21 -3.28
N VAL A 310 15.47 -18.50 -3.17
CA VAL A 310 14.64 -19.56 -3.74
C VAL A 310 13.51 -19.90 -2.77
N LEU A 311 12.27 -19.68 -3.22
CA LEU A 311 11.07 -20.16 -2.54
C LEU A 311 10.63 -21.52 -3.11
N THR A 312 10.33 -22.46 -2.23
CA THR A 312 9.80 -23.78 -2.57
C THR A 312 8.45 -23.95 -1.90
N LEU A 313 7.41 -24.18 -2.71
CA LEU A 313 6.05 -24.38 -2.22
C LEU A 313 5.90 -25.80 -1.71
N GLY A 314 5.27 -25.97 -0.55
CA GLY A 314 4.92 -27.29 -0.05
C GLY A 314 3.90 -28.01 -0.94
N PRO A 315 3.84 -29.35 -0.91
CA PRO A 315 2.89 -30.12 -1.73
C PRO A 315 1.43 -29.73 -1.52
N LEU A 316 1.04 -29.39 -0.29
CA LEU A 316 -0.33 -28.99 0.04
C LEU A 316 -0.67 -27.60 -0.51
N VAL A 317 0.31 -26.71 -0.66
CA VAL A 317 0.12 -25.41 -1.32
C VAL A 317 -0.12 -25.64 -2.81
N ILE A 318 0.72 -26.46 -3.45
CA ILE A 318 0.58 -26.81 -4.88
C ILE A 318 -0.81 -27.39 -5.16
N GLN A 319 -1.26 -28.38 -4.37
CA GLN A 319 -2.59 -28.98 -4.52
C GLN A 319 -3.74 -27.98 -4.32
N ALA A 320 -3.60 -27.05 -3.36
CA ALA A 320 -4.61 -26.03 -3.13
C ALA A 320 -4.74 -25.08 -4.34
N TRP A 321 -3.62 -24.67 -4.93
CA TRP A 321 -3.62 -23.81 -6.11
C TRP A 321 -3.98 -24.52 -7.41
N ASP A 322 -3.73 -25.83 -7.54
CA ASP A 322 -4.31 -26.66 -8.59
C ASP A 322 -5.84 -26.62 -8.56
N SER A 323 -6.42 -26.73 -7.36
CA SER A 323 -7.87 -26.65 -7.18
C SER A 323 -8.43 -25.28 -7.61
N VAL A 324 -7.71 -24.19 -7.32
CA VAL A 324 -8.05 -22.83 -7.78
C VAL A 324 -8.00 -22.75 -9.30
N ALA A 325 -6.93 -23.23 -9.92
CA ALA A 325 -6.80 -23.20 -11.37
C ALA A 325 -7.92 -23.99 -12.08
N LEU A 326 -8.25 -25.18 -11.58
CA LEU A 326 -9.38 -25.98 -12.07
C LEU A 326 -10.71 -25.25 -11.89
N ARG A 327 -10.94 -24.62 -10.73
CA ARG A 327 -12.15 -23.83 -10.45
C ARG A 327 -12.30 -22.65 -11.41
N HIS A 328 -11.20 -22.02 -11.80
CA HIS A 328 -11.16 -20.92 -12.76
C HIS A 328 -11.16 -21.36 -14.23
N ARG A 329 -11.44 -22.65 -14.51
CA ARG A 329 -11.50 -23.29 -15.83
C ARG A 329 -10.16 -23.38 -16.56
N GLY A 330 -9.05 -23.40 -15.82
CA GLY A 330 -7.72 -23.72 -16.35
C GLY A 330 -7.44 -25.23 -16.35
N GLN A 331 -6.34 -25.62 -17.00
CA GLN A 331 -5.82 -27.00 -17.01
C GLN A 331 -4.72 -27.20 -15.95
N GLY A 332 -5.05 -26.95 -14.68
CA GLY A 332 -4.06 -26.91 -13.59
C GLY A 332 -3.17 -25.66 -13.66
N HIS A 333 -1.97 -25.73 -13.06
CA HIS A 333 -1.02 -24.61 -13.07
C HIS A 333 0.42 -25.03 -13.38
N VAL A 334 1.21 -24.05 -13.83
CA VAL A 334 2.66 -24.16 -13.98
C VAL A 334 3.36 -23.21 -13.00
N VAL A 335 4.50 -23.62 -12.46
CA VAL A 335 5.30 -22.80 -11.53
C VAL A 335 6.55 -22.28 -12.23
N VAL A 336 6.69 -20.96 -12.31
CA VAL A 336 7.85 -20.25 -12.85
C VAL A 336 8.64 -19.65 -11.71
N LYS A 337 9.96 -19.88 -11.66
CA LYS A 337 10.86 -19.34 -10.64
C LYS A 337 11.86 -18.39 -11.26
N GLU A 338 12.00 -17.20 -10.68
CA GLU A 338 12.92 -16.16 -11.15
C GLU A 338 13.73 -15.60 -9.98
N LEU A 339 15.04 -15.80 -10.01
CA LEU A 339 15.94 -15.29 -8.98
C LEU A 339 16.44 -13.90 -9.36
N LEU A 340 16.43 -12.99 -8.39
CA LEU A 340 16.92 -11.63 -8.48
C LEU A 340 18.21 -11.48 -7.67
N ASP A 341 19.08 -10.57 -8.12
CA ASP A 341 20.22 -10.15 -7.32
C ASP A 341 19.76 -9.20 -6.21
N GLY A 342 19.97 -9.60 -4.95
CA GLY A 342 19.64 -8.79 -3.78
C GLY A 342 20.37 -7.45 -3.75
N ALA A 343 21.55 -7.34 -4.37
CA ALA A 343 22.29 -6.06 -4.45
C ALA A 343 21.54 -4.99 -5.25
N CYS A 344 20.61 -5.39 -6.13
CA CYS A 344 19.77 -4.47 -6.89
C CYS A 344 18.61 -3.87 -6.05
N ILE A 345 18.25 -4.49 -4.91
CA ILE A 345 17.13 -4.07 -4.08
C ILE A 345 17.62 -3.10 -3.00
N LYS A 346 17.59 -1.78 -3.27
CA LYS A 346 18.09 -0.78 -2.30
C LYS A 346 17.01 -0.28 -1.34
N SER A 347 15.74 -0.40 -1.71
CA SER A 347 14.56 -0.05 -0.92
C SER A 347 13.36 -0.92 -1.30
N HIS A 348 12.26 -0.81 -0.56
CA HIS A 348 10.96 -1.39 -0.93
C HIS A 348 10.40 -0.79 -2.23
N GLY A 349 10.79 0.45 -2.58
CA GLY A 349 10.49 1.05 -3.88
C GLY A 349 11.18 0.32 -5.03
N ASP A 350 12.46 -0.02 -4.86
CA ASP A 350 13.17 -0.87 -5.82
C ASP A 350 12.57 -2.28 -5.89
N ALA A 351 12.16 -2.85 -4.76
CA ALA A 351 11.48 -4.14 -4.74
C ALA A 351 10.22 -4.13 -5.64
N ILE A 352 9.36 -3.11 -5.56
CA ILE A 352 8.17 -2.99 -6.42
C ILE A 352 8.55 -3.04 -7.92
N ARG A 353 9.62 -2.32 -8.32
CA ARG A 353 10.10 -2.29 -9.71
C ARG A 353 10.66 -3.65 -10.14
N HIS A 354 11.53 -4.23 -9.32
CA HIS A 354 12.24 -5.46 -9.65
C HIS A 354 11.38 -6.71 -9.56
N LEU A 355 10.35 -6.74 -8.70
CA LEU A 355 9.33 -7.79 -8.65
C LEU A 355 8.34 -7.71 -9.83
N LYS A 356 8.32 -6.60 -10.57
CA LYS A 356 7.43 -6.36 -11.72
C LYS A 356 5.96 -6.54 -11.38
N ILE A 357 5.50 -6.02 -10.24
CA ILE A 357 4.10 -6.11 -9.80
C ILE A 357 3.16 -5.67 -10.93
N SER A 358 2.11 -6.45 -11.20
CA SER A 358 1.36 -6.38 -12.45
C SER A 358 0.56 -5.09 -12.63
N ARG A 359 0.11 -4.48 -11.52
CA ARG A 359 -0.58 -3.18 -11.51
C ARG A 359 0.03 -2.28 -10.42
N PRO A 360 -0.10 -0.94 -10.54
CA PRO A 360 0.49 -0.03 -9.56
C PRO A 360 -0.13 -0.20 -8.16
N VAL A 361 0.68 -0.64 -7.20
CA VAL A 361 0.34 -0.70 -5.75
C VAL A 361 0.50 0.66 -5.06
N ILE A 362 1.15 1.59 -5.74
CA ILE A 362 1.40 2.98 -5.36
C ILE A 362 1.45 3.82 -6.65
N ARG A 363 1.11 5.10 -6.60
CA ARG A 363 1.20 6.00 -7.75
C ARG A 363 2.65 6.06 -8.28
N PRO A 364 2.87 6.05 -9.60
CA PRO A 364 4.23 6.08 -10.18
C PRO A 364 5.08 7.26 -9.71
N VAL A 365 4.45 8.43 -9.53
CA VAL A 365 5.13 9.64 -9.04
C VAL A 365 5.56 9.50 -7.58
N SER A 366 4.75 8.83 -6.74
CA SER A 366 5.09 8.51 -5.35
C SER A 366 6.21 7.48 -5.27
N LEU A 367 6.21 6.46 -6.14
CA LEU A 367 7.24 5.43 -6.20
C LEU A 367 8.64 6.00 -6.49
N ARG A 368 8.75 7.12 -7.20
CA ARG A 368 10.04 7.79 -7.48
C ARG A 368 10.67 8.39 -6.23
N GLN A 369 9.90 8.57 -5.17
CA GLN A 369 10.33 9.22 -3.92
C GLN A 369 10.79 8.22 -2.85
N ILE A 370 10.83 6.93 -3.20
CA ILE A 370 11.20 5.79 -2.35
C ILE A 370 12.48 5.13 -2.85
#